data_AF-A4N2E1-F1
#
_entry.id   AF-A4N2E1-F1
#
_cell.length_a   1.000
_cell.length_b   1.000
_cell.length_c   1.000
_cell.angle_alpha   90.00
_cell.angle_beta   90.00
_cell.angle_gamma   90.00
#
_symmetry.space_group_name_H-M   'P 1'
#
loop_
_entity.id
_entity.type
_entity.pdbx_description
1 polymer ?
#
loop_
_entity_poly.entity_id
_entity_poly.type
_entity_poly.pdbx_seq_one_letter_code
_entity_poly.pdbx_strand_id
1 'polypeptide(L)'
;MKKLTSILSLIVLVILAIWQYFTDTTKTKHQSSSPVIEQAKQTKVSEPKFEPKFETKRTDIEKSAVKNPDVFANYDVIMRNDHIGQNAKAPVDYYMLALSWSPGFCDIQREKYGDQLPYSSQYQCGNNRTFGWVVHGLWPQNANARAVSDHPRFCKGDLPALPKGLLAQYLAISPGEKLLQGEWEKHGSCAFDSAQQYFAKEQELFNALKLPNQKLSRDELFGWMKQHNPQLKNAYLRASRNELFICYDKKWQVMNCQSK
;
A
#
# COMPACT_ATOMS: atom_id res chain seq x y z
N MET A 1 -60.84 -29.54 28.29
CA MET A 1 -59.83 -30.52 27.79
C MET A 1 -59.76 -30.50 26.25
N LYS A 2 -59.15 -29.49 25.59
CA LYS A 2 -58.94 -29.50 24.11
C LYS A 2 -57.71 -28.71 23.62
N LYS A 3 -56.78 -28.29 24.48
CA LYS A 3 -55.60 -27.48 24.07
C LYS A 3 -54.23 -28.17 24.24
N LEU A 4 -54.16 -29.37 24.83
CA LEU A 4 -52.89 -30.07 25.05
C LEU A 4 -52.42 -30.92 23.87
N THR A 5 -53.31 -31.29 22.94
CA THR A 5 -53.00 -32.19 21.81
C THR A 5 -52.33 -31.50 20.62
N SER A 6 -52.35 -30.15 20.55
CA SER A 6 -51.79 -29.40 19.41
C SER A 6 -50.27 -29.21 19.49
N ILE A 7 -49.72 -29.10 20.71
CA ILE A 7 -48.29 -28.81 20.92
C ILE A 7 -47.42 -30.06 20.72
N LEU A 8 -47.91 -31.25 21.08
CA LEU A 8 -47.18 -32.50 20.83
C LEU A 8 -47.01 -32.80 19.33
N SER A 9 -48.03 -32.52 18.51
CA SER A 9 -47.95 -32.78 17.06
C SER A 9 -46.93 -31.88 16.35
N LEU A 10 -46.73 -30.64 16.83
CA LEU A 10 -45.75 -29.73 16.23
C LEU A 10 -44.30 -30.13 16.55
N ILE A 11 -44.05 -30.66 17.76
CA ILE A 11 -42.72 -31.10 18.18
C ILE A 11 -42.30 -32.37 17.43
N VAL A 12 -43.23 -33.30 17.19
CA VAL A 12 -42.94 -34.53 16.41
C VAL A 12 -42.57 -34.21 14.96
N LEU A 13 -43.22 -33.23 14.34
CA LEU A 13 -42.91 -32.81 12.96
C LEU A 13 -41.52 -32.18 12.83
N VAL A 14 -41.09 -31.37 13.82
CA VAL A 14 -39.76 -30.75 13.82
C VAL A 14 -38.65 -31.79 14.04
N ILE A 15 -38.88 -32.78 14.92
CA ILE A 15 -37.90 -33.86 15.16
C ILE A 15 -37.76 -34.76 13.92
N LEU A 16 -38.85 -35.07 13.21
CA LEU A 16 -38.81 -35.84 11.96
C LEU A 16 -38.07 -35.11 10.83
N ALA A 17 -38.24 -33.78 10.71
CA ALA A 17 -37.54 -32.98 9.72
C ALA A 17 -36.03 -32.89 9.99
N ILE A 18 -35.62 -32.79 11.26
CA ILE A 18 -34.20 -32.80 11.66
C ILE A 18 -33.59 -34.19 11.39
N TRP A 19 -34.31 -35.28 11.67
CA TRP A 19 -33.79 -36.63 11.41
C TRP A 19 -33.59 -36.89 9.91
N GLN A 20 -34.53 -36.46 9.05
CA GLN A 20 -34.38 -36.57 7.60
C GLN A 20 -33.19 -35.75 7.05
N TYR A 21 -32.97 -34.53 7.57
CA TYR A 21 -31.84 -33.69 7.15
C TYR A 21 -30.47 -34.32 7.46
N PHE A 22 -30.34 -35.03 8.58
CA PHE A 22 -29.08 -35.69 8.96
C PHE A 22 -28.88 -37.06 8.30
N THR A 23 -29.93 -37.74 7.82
CA THR A 23 -29.76 -39.01 7.09
C THR A 23 -29.32 -38.84 5.63
N ASP A 24 -29.54 -37.67 5.03
CA ASP A 24 -29.26 -37.44 3.60
C ASP A 24 -27.79 -37.08 3.29
N THR A 25 -26.98 -36.77 4.31
CA THR A 25 -25.57 -36.36 4.12
C THR A 25 -24.57 -37.53 4.06
N THR A 26 -25.02 -38.78 4.01
CA THR A 26 -24.13 -39.97 4.03
C THR A 26 -24.09 -40.79 2.73
N LYS A 27 -24.67 -40.32 1.62
CA LYS A 27 -24.63 -41.01 0.32
C LYS A 27 -24.02 -40.18 -0.81
N THR A 28 -22.71 -40.05 -0.81
CA THR A 28 -21.91 -39.90 -2.04
C THR A 28 -20.59 -40.66 -1.91
N LYS A 29 -20.67 -41.99 -2.06
CA LYS A 29 -19.53 -42.85 -2.36
C LYS A 29 -19.87 -43.69 -3.58
N HIS A 30 -19.34 -43.31 -4.74
CA HIS A 30 -19.01 -44.19 -5.87
C HIS A 30 -17.88 -43.49 -6.62
N GLN A 31 -16.65 -44.01 -6.54
CA GLN A 31 -16.11 -45.07 -7.39
C GLN A 31 -15.76 -44.53 -8.78
N SER A 32 -14.46 -44.27 -8.99
CA SER A 32 -13.89 -44.29 -10.34
C SER A 32 -12.53 -44.96 -10.30
N SER A 33 -12.42 -45.97 -11.15
CA SER A 33 -11.32 -46.87 -11.44
C SER A 33 -10.07 -46.17 -11.97
N SER A 34 -8.89 -46.65 -11.57
CA SER A 34 -7.62 -46.40 -12.27
C SER A 34 -7.62 -47.04 -13.66
N PRO A 35 -6.88 -46.44 -14.61
CA PRO A 35 -6.14 -47.23 -15.58
C PRO A 35 -4.64 -46.89 -15.58
N VAL A 36 -3.85 -47.96 -15.47
CA VAL A 36 -2.68 -48.34 -16.28
C VAL A 36 -1.69 -47.23 -16.68
N ILE A 37 -0.47 -47.41 -16.17
CA ILE A 37 0.76 -46.75 -16.56
C ILE A 37 1.18 -47.24 -17.96
N GLU A 38 1.27 -46.33 -18.92
CA GLU A 38 2.03 -46.53 -20.15
C GLU A 38 3.16 -45.51 -20.19
N GLN A 39 4.40 -46.01 -20.18
CA GLN A 39 5.63 -45.23 -20.22
C GLN A 39 5.80 -44.59 -21.61
N ALA A 40 5.55 -43.28 -21.71
CA ALA A 40 5.95 -42.49 -22.86
C ALA A 40 7.23 -41.69 -22.56
N LYS A 41 8.32 -42.23 -23.10
CA LYS A 41 9.60 -41.63 -23.49
C LYS A 41 9.73 -40.09 -23.33
N GLN A 42 10.58 -39.72 -22.37
CA GLN A 42 11.04 -38.35 -22.11
C GLN A 42 11.75 -37.78 -23.34
N THR A 43 11.12 -36.80 -24.00
CA THR A 43 11.79 -35.93 -24.97
C THR A 43 11.90 -34.55 -24.34
N LYS A 44 13.12 -34.12 -24.09
CA LYS A 44 13.49 -32.86 -23.43
C LYS A 44 13.09 -31.68 -24.32
N VAL A 45 11.90 -31.12 -24.10
CA VAL A 45 11.49 -29.84 -24.67
C VAL A 45 11.80 -28.77 -23.63
N SER A 46 12.73 -27.89 -23.96
CA SER A 46 13.13 -26.74 -23.15
C SER A 46 11.95 -25.78 -22.95
N GLU A 47 11.66 -25.45 -21.69
CA GLU A 47 10.73 -24.37 -21.32
C GLU A 47 11.14 -23.04 -21.99
N PRO A 48 10.18 -22.27 -22.53
CA PRO A 48 10.47 -20.92 -22.99
C PRO A 48 10.69 -20.02 -21.76
N LYS A 49 11.94 -19.62 -21.58
CA LYS A 49 12.38 -18.60 -20.63
C LYS A 49 11.67 -17.29 -20.95
N PHE A 50 10.70 -16.90 -20.11
CA PHE A 50 10.10 -15.58 -20.18
C PHE A 50 11.13 -14.56 -19.66
N GLU A 51 11.86 -13.93 -20.57
CA GLU A 51 12.65 -12.73 -20.28
C GLU A 51 11.70 -11.53 -20.18
N PRO A 52 11.62 -10.83 -19.03
CA PRO A 52 10.92 -9.57 -18.96
C PRO A 52 11.73 -8.53 -19.74
N LYS A 53 11.22 -8.12 -20.91
CA LYS A 53 11.72 -6.96 -21.68
C LYS A 53 11.35 -5.66 -20.97
N PHE A 54 11.91 -5.40 -19.79
CA PHE A 54 12.11 -4.05 -19.26
C PHE A 54 13.10 -4.07 -18.09
N GLU A 55 14.29 -4.61 -18.31
CA GLU A 55 15.40 -4.46 -17.36
C GLU A 55 16.37 -3.41 -17.87
N THR A 56 15.92 -2.15 -17.86
CA THR A 56 16.88 -1.04 -17.81
C THR A 56 17.55 -1.15 -16.44
N LYS A 57 18.83 -1.53 -16.42
CA LYS A 57 19.62 -1.75 -15.20
C LYS A 57 19.39 -0.59 -14.22
N ARG A 58 19.07 -0.90 -12.96
CA ARG A 58 18.84 0.07 -11.88
C ARG A 58 19.90 1.18 -11.82
N THR A 59 21.15 0.83 -12.10
CA THR A 59 22.30 1.76 -12.19
C THR A 59 22.17 2.82 -13.29
N ASP A 60 21.45 2.53 -14.37
CA ASP A 60 21.28 3.45 -15.50
C ASP A 60 20.17 4.46 -15.22
N ILE A 61 19.12 4.05 -14.48
CA ILE A 61 18.07 4.94 -13.97
C ILE A 61 18.64 5.90 -12.92
N GLU A 62 19.44 5.38 -11.98
CA GLU A 62 20.13 6.19 -10.95
C GLU A 62 21.09 7.21 -11.59
N LYS A 63 21.94 6.77 -12.52
CA LYS A 63 22.87 7.67 -13.24
C LYS A 63 22.14 8.70 -14.11
N SER A 64 21.00 8.35 -14.70
CA SER A 64 20.21 9.26 -15.53
C SER A 64 19.47 10.30 -14.70
N ALA A 65 18.94 9.94 -13.52
CA ALA A 65 18.28 10.88 -12.63
C ALA A 65 19.27 11.93 -12.11
N VAL A 66 20.44 11.49 -11.62
CA VAL A 66 21.50 12.39 -11.09
C VAL A 66 22.03 13.37 -12.15
N LYS A 67 21.96 13.01 -13.44
CA LYS A 67 22.45 13.85 -14.55
C LYS A 67 21.43 14.87 -15.08
N ASN A 68 20.17 14.80 -14.66
CA ASN A 68 19.16 15.77 -15.11
C ASN A 68 19.12 16.97 -14.12
N PRO A 69 19.71 18.13 -14.46
CA PRO A 69 19.69 19.31 -13.59
C PRO A 69 18.27 19.83 -13.37
N ASP A 70 17.36 19.59 -14.31
CA ASP A 70 15.93 19.88 -14.24
C ASP A 70 15.15 18.83 -13.45
N VAL A 71 15.83 17.89 -12.79
CA VAL A 71 15.23 17.13 -11.68
C VAL A 71 15.60 17.70 -10.34
N PHE A 72 16.77 18.36 -10.15
CA PHE A 72 17.34 18.89 -8.90
C PHE A 72 17.42 20.43 -8.60
N ALA A 73 16.47 21.27 -9.00
CA ALA A 73 16.42 22.71 -8.74
C ALA A 73 15.62 23.01 -7.47
N ASN A 74 16.32 23.52 -6.45
CA ASN A 74 15.83 23.91 -5.12
C ASN A 74 14.63 23.11 -4.58
N TYR A 75 14.87 21.83 -4.25
CA TYR A 75 13.90 20.93 -3.61
C TYR A 75 13.80 21.10 -2.09
N ASP A 76 14.56 22.03 -1.52
CA ASP A 76 14.56 22.25 -0.10
C ASP A 76 13.18 22.68 0.37
N VAL A 77 12.73 22.12 1.49
CA VAL A 77 11.45 22.47 2.09
C VAL A 77 11.71 23.52 3.16
N ILE A 78 10.81 24.49 3.25
CA ILE A 78 10.90 25.53 4.28
C ILE A 78 9.69 25.35 5.19
N MET A 79 9.91 24.79 6.38
CA MET A 79 8.90 24.51 7.41
C MET A 79 8.03 25.73 7.71
N ARG A 80 8.61 26.94 7.71
CA ARG A 80 7.85 28.19 7.95
C ARG A 80 6.69 28.41 6.96
N ASN A 81 6.71 27.75 5.81
CA ASN A 81 5.67 27.83 4.79
C ASN A 81 4.59 26.75 4.96
N ASP A 82 4.75 25.80 5.88
CA ASP A 82 3.71 24.81 6.21
C ASP A 82 2.63 25.47 7.07
N HIS A 83 1.37 25.42 6.61
CA HIS A 83 0.25 26.09 7.28
C HIS A 83 -0.19 25.41 8.59
N ILE A 84 0.30 24.20 8.91
CA ILE A 84 0.00 23.48 10.16
C ILE A 84 1.10 23.74 11.18
N GLY A 85 2.34 23.78 10.71
CA GLY A 85 3.51 24.01 11.55
C GLY A 85 4.01 22.76 12.26
N GLN A 86 4.90 23.01 13.21
CA GLN A 86 5.65 21.99 13.94
C GLN A 86 4.84 21.41 15.11
N ASN A 87 4.98 20.11 15.32
CA ASN A 87 4.61 19.45 16.57
C ASN A 87 5.67 18.42 16.95
N ALA A 88 6.74 18.91 17.58
CA ALA A 88 7.89 18.09 17.96
C ALA A 88 7.68 17.25 19.23
N LYS A 89 6.58 17.46 19.96
CA LYS A 89 6.32 16.85 21.27
C LYS A 89 5.26 15.74 21.25
N ALA A 90 4.54 15.59 20.13
CA ALA A 90 3.55 14.52 20.00
C ALA A 90 4.23 13.14 20.06
N PRO A 91 3.61 12.16 20.74
CA PRO A 91 4.14 10.81 20.78
C PRO A 91 4.00 10.11 19.42
N VAL A 92 4.93 9.19 19.15
CA VAL A 92 4.83 8.23 18.05
C VAL A 92 4.28 6.92 18.62
N ASP A 93 3.01 6.64 18.33
CA ASP A 93 2.29 5.46 18.80
C ASP A 93 2.18 4.38 17.72
N TYR A 94 2.11 4.77 16.45
CA TYR A 94 2.07 3.88 15.31
C TYR A 94 2.58 4.58 14.04
N TYR A 95 2.65 3.84 12.93
CA TYR A 95 3.06 4.34 11.63
C TYR A 95 1.95 4.14 10.60
N MET A 96 1.81 5.06 9.66
CA MET A 96 0.90 4.95 8.53
C MET A 96 1.67 5.13 7.22
N LEU A 97 1.77 4.05 6.44
CA LEU A 97 2.29 4.12 5.08
C LEU A 97 1.21 4.69 4.17
N ALA A 98 1.49 5.82 3.54
CA ALA A 98 0.65 6.46 2.55
C ALA A 98 1.16 6.13 1.14
N LEU A 99 0.30 5.48 0.35
CA LEU A 99 0.55 5.14 -1.04
C LEU A 99 -0.37 5.95 -1.94
N SER A 100 0.18 6.51 -3.02
CA SER A 100 -0.55 7.32 -3.99
C SER A 100 -0.68 6.59 -5.33
N TRP A 101 -1.89 6.57 -5.90
CA TRP A 101 -2.14 6.13 -7.26
C TRP A 101 -1.71 7.24 -8.24
N SER A 102 -0.52 7.09 -8.81
CA SER A 102 0.14 8.13 -9.60
C SER A 102 -0.68 8.64 -10.79
N PRO A 103 -1.38 7.80 -11.58
CA PRO A 103 -2.18 8.30 -12.70
C PRO A 103 -3.26 9.29 -12.24
N GLY A 104 -3.97 8.95 -11.16
CA GLY A 104 -4.99 9.84 -10.59
C GLY A 104 -4.41 11.12 -9.99
N PHE A 105 -3.24 11.05 -9.35
CA PHE A 105 -2.52 12.24 -8.90
C PHE A 105 -2.14 13.15 -10.07
N CYS A 106 -1.59 12.58 -11.15
CA CYS A 106 -1.15 13.34 -12.31
C CYS A 106 -2.30 13.94 -13.10
N ASP A 107 -3.46 13.29 -13.16
CA ASP A 107 -4.68 13.88 -13.74
C ASP A 107 -5.06 15.16 -12.99
N ILE A 108 -5.04 15.15 -11.65
CA ILE A 108 -5.32 16.34 -10.83
C ILE A 108 -4.26 17.43 -11.05
N GLN A 109 -2.98 17.07 -11.19
CA GLN A 109 -1.93 18.06 -11.48
C GLN A 109 -2.15 18.71 -12.84
N ARG A 110 -2.49 17.95 -13.88
CA ARG A 110 -2.78 18.48 -15.22
C ARG A 110 -4.05 19.31 -15.24
N GLU A 111 -5.09 18.92 -14.52
CA GLU A 111 -6.32 19.72 -14.38
C GLU A 111 -6.00 21.10 -13.77
N LYS A 112 -5.09 21.14 -12.79
CA LYS A 112 -4.73 22.38 -12.09
C LYS A 112 -3.75 23.27 -12.86
N TYR A 113 -2.78 22.68 -13.57
CA TYR A 113 -1.64 23.40 -14.13
C TYR A 113 -1.55 23.34 -15.67
N GLY A 114 -2.43 22.58 -16.33
CA GLY A 114 -2.34 22.29 -17.75
C GLY A 114 -1.02 21.59 -18.10
N ASP A 115 -0.44 21.98 -19.23
CA ASP A 115 0.87 21.47 -19.69
C ASP A 115 2.05 22.06 -18.89
N GLN A 116 1.82 23.07 -18.06
CA GLN A 116 2.84 23.74 -17.25
C GLN A 116 2.95 23.13 -15.85
N LEU A 117 3.22 21.83 -15.79
CA LEU A 117 3.37 21.12 -14.52
C LEU A 117 4.48 21.76 -13.66
N PRO A 118 4.24 21.96 -12.35
CA PRO A 118 5.27 22.44 -11.46
C PRO A 118 6.42 21.44 -11.40
N TYR A 119 7.62 21.96 -11.26
CA TYR A 119 8.86 21.19 -11.19
C TYR A 119 8.78 19.94 -10.30
N SER A 120 8.18 20.10 -9.11
CA SER A 120 8.02 19.03 -8.11
C SER A 120 7.16 17.85 -8.56
N SER A 121 6.34 17.99 -9.61
CA SER A 121 5.53 16.90 -10.18
C SER A 121 5.96 16.50 -11.59
N GLN A 122 6.89 17.22 -12.23
CA GLN A 122 7.34 16.91 -13.59
C GLN A 122 7.96 15.51 -13.69
N TYR A 123 8.76 15.11 -12.69
CA TYR A 123 9.37 13.77 -12.68
C TYR A 123 8.32 12.65 -12.66
N GLN A 124 7.23 12.83 -11.90
CA GLN A 124 6.16 11.84 -11.76
C GLN A 124 5.15 11.87 -12.92
N CYS A 125 4.83 13.07 -13.42
CA CYS A 125 3.66 13.31 -14.27
C CYS A 125 3.98 13.76 -15.69
N GLY A 126 5.26 13.96 -16.02
CA GLY A 126 5.69 14.27 -17.38
C GLY A 126 5.49 13.11 -18.36
N ASN A 127 5.54 13.41 -19.66
CA ASN A 127 5.07 12.53 -20.73
C ASN A 127 5.87 11.23 -20.95
N ASN A 128 7.03 11.07 -20.30
CA ASN A 128 7.98 9.99 -20.60
C ASN A 128 8.01 8.89 -19.54
N ARG A 129 7.16 8.94 -18.51
CA ARG A 129 7.16 7.96 -17.40
C ARG A 129 5.73 7.62 -17.00
N THR A 130 5.51 6.35 -16.71
CA THR A 130 4.24 5.86 -16.16
C THR A 130 4.51 5.18 -14.83
N PHE A 131 4.01 5.78 -13.76
CA PHE A 131 4.02 5.19 -12.43
C PHE A 131 2.63 4.61 -12.13
N GLY A 132 2.60 3.49 -11.40
CA GLY A 132 1.38 2.95 -10.79
C GLY A 132 1.20 3.50 -9.38
N TRP A 133 1.18 2.60 -8.40
CA TRP A 133 1.28 2.99 -7.00
C TRP A 133 2.69 3.43 -6.65
N VAL A 134 2.79 4.51 -5.89
CA VAL A 134 4.04 5.08 -5.38
C VAL A 134 3.92 5.38 -3.89
N VAL A 135 5.04 5.42 -3.18
CA VAL A 135 5.11 5.90 -1.80
C VAL A 135 4.96 7.42 -1.79
N HIS A 136 3.89 7.89 -1.13
CA HIS A 136 3.80 9.28 -0.72
C HIS A 136 4.72 9.50 0.47
N GLY A 137 4.55 8.70 1.53
CA GLY A 137 5.46 8.72 2.69
C GLY A 137 5.06 7.74 3.79
N LEU A 138 5.91 7.61 4.81
CA LEU A 138 5.65 6.83 6.02
C LEU A 138 5.51 7.75 7.24
N TRP A 139 4.30 7.92 7.73
CA TRP A 139 4.01 8.95 8.72
C TRP A 139 3.93 8.38 10.12
N PRO A 140 4.78 8.81 11.07
CA PRO A 140 4.56 8.57 12.49
C PRO A 140 3.24 9.23 12.94
N GLN A 141 2.46 8.53 13.75
CA GLN A 141 1.12 8.95 14.16
C GLN A 141 0.97 8.88 15.69
N ASN A 142 0.34 9.90 16.24
CA ASN A 142 -0.23 9.91 17.59
C ASN A 142 -1.62 9.24 17.59
N ALA A 143 -1.84 8.25 18.45
CA ALA A 143 -3.10 7.51 18.56
C ALA A 143 -4.25 8.34 19.15
N ASN A 144 -3.94 9.43 19.85
CA ASN A 144 -4.91 10.34 20.45
C ASN A 144 -5.16 11.60 19.62
N ALA A 145 -4.62 11.66 18.40
CA ALA A 145 -4.77 12.81 17.52
C ALA A 145 -6.23 12.99 17.09
N ARG A 146 -6.74 14.22 17.20
CA ARG A 146 -8.08 14.63 16.74
C ARG A 146 -8.00 15.51 15.51
N ALA A 147 -6.88 16.21 15.34
CA ALA A 147 -6.55 17.02 14.18
C ALA A 147 -5.19 16.61 13.59
N VAL A 148 -4.95 17.03 12.34
CA VAL A 148 -3.68 16.76 11.64
C VAL A 148 -2.49 17.38 12.39
N SER A 149 -2.69 18.50 13.09
CA SER A 149 -1.72 19.17 13.95
C SER A 149 -1.28 18.35 15.16
N ASP A 150 -2.08 17.36 15.58
CA ASP A 150 -1.82 16.60 16.82
C ASP A 150 -0.85 15.43 16.60
N HIS A 151 -0.54 15.10 15.35
CA HIS A 151 0.47 14.11 15.00
C HIS A 151 1.89 14.69 15.10
N PRO A 152 2.92 13.85 15.26
CA PRO A 152 4.33 14.27 15.19
C PRO A 152 4.66 14.88 13.82
N ARG A 153 5.22 16.09 13.81
CA ARG A 153 5.54 16.84 12.58
C ARG A 153 6.76 17.73 12.79
N PHE A 154 7.67 17.76 11.81
CA PHE A 154 8.88 18.58 11.81
C PHE A 154 9.66 18.46 13.13
N CYS A 155 9.83 17.26 13.67
CA CYS A 155 10.35 17.08 15.04
C CYS A 155 11.79 17.56 15.23
N LYS A 156 12.56 17.65 14.14
CA LYS A 156 13.91 18.24 14.11
C LYS A 156 13.97 19.63 13.46
N GLY A 157 12.82 20.24 13.15
CA GLY A 157 12.71 21.54 12.48
C GLY A 157 13.05 21.49 10.99
N ASP A 158 13.47 22.64 10.45
CA ASP A 158 14.07 22.74 9.11
C ASP A 158 15.40 21.98 9.08
N LEU A 159 15.57 21.07 8.13
CA LEU A 159 16.80 20.29 7.96
C LEU A 159 17.51 20.67 6.66
N PRO A 160 18.83 20.47 6.56
CA PRO A 160 19.53 20.68 5.30
C PRO A 160 19.02 19.77 4.19
N ALA A 161 19.10 20.28 2.96
CA ALA A 161 18.89 19.49 1.75
C ALA A 161 19.72 18.20 1.74
N LEU A 162 19.05 17.07 1.49
CA LEU A 162 19.65 15.74 1.49
C LEU A 162 20.56 15.52 0.27
N PRO A 163 21.62 14.71 0.36
CA PRO A 163 22.46 14.41 -0.81
C PRO A 163 21.65 13.85 -1.99
N LYS A 164 21.80 14.43 -3.18
CA LYS A 164 21.08 14.00 -4.41
C LYS A 164 21.22 12.50 -4.69
N GLY A 165 22.42 11.96 -4.45
CA GLY A 165 22.69 10.52 -4.62
C GLY A 165 21.93 9.62 -3.65
N LEU A 166 21.53 10.13 -2.48
CA LEU A 166 20.62 9.41 -1.57
C LEU A 166 19.21 9.39 -2.15
N LEU A 167 18.67 10.56 -2.53
CA LEU A 167 17.32 10.68 -3.07
C LEU A 167 17.11 9.86 -4.34
N ALA A 168 18.10 9.85 -5.24
CA ALA A 168 18.05 9.14 -6.51
C ALA A 168 17.76 7.64 -6.38
N GLN A 169 18.17 7.01 -5.27
CA GLN A 169 17.95 5.58 -5.00
C GLN A 169 16.47 5.23 -4.75
N TYR A 170 15.65 6.23 -4.39
CA TYR A 170 14.26 6.05 -3.98
C TYR A 170 13.25 6.67 -4.96
N LEU A 171 13.71 7.42 -5.96
CA LEU A 171 12.84 8.03 -6.98
C LEU A 171 11.97 7.04 -7.76
N ALA A 172 12.38 5.77 -7.84
CA ALA A 172 11.59 4.72 -8.51
C ALA A 172 10.31 4.35 -7.74
N ILE A 173 10.30 4.53 -6.41
CA ILE A 173 9.13 4.22 -5.57
C ILE A 173 8.44 5.47 -5.05
N SER A 174 9.14 6.60 -4.91
CA SER A 174 8.61 7.89 -4.47
C SER A 174 9.09 8.98 -5.43
N PRO A 175 8.33 9.28 -6.49
CA PRO A 175 8.83 10.03 -7.64
C PRO A 175 8.79 11.54 -7.41
N GLY A 176 9.72 12.04 -6.60
CA GLY A 176 9.95 13.47 -6.43
C GLY A 176 10.95 13.77 -5.34
N GLU A 177 11.97 14.54 -5.66
CA GLU A 177 12.98 14.95 -4.66
C GLU A 177 12.44 15.87 -3.58
N LYS A 178 11.59 16.83 -3.96
CA LYS A 178 10.92 17.74 -3.02
C LYS A 178 9.93 16.98 -2.14
N LEU A 179 9.32 15.94 -2.69
CA LEU A 179 8.51 14.98 -1.94
C LEU A 179 9.39 14.27 -0.91
N LEU A 180 10.46 13.59 -1.34
CA LEU A 180 11.38 12.86 -0.45
C LEU A 180 11.96 13.76 0.66
N GLN A 181 12.46 14.96 0.32
CA GLN A 181 12.99 15.92 1.29
C GLN A 181 11.91 16.32 2.31
N GLY A 182 10.72 16.72 1.82
CA GLY A 182 9.62 17.14 2.67
C GLY A 182 9.13 16.03 3.59
N GLU A 183 9.01 14.80 3.08
CA GLU A 183 8.58 13.65 3.87
C GLU A 183 9.59 13.28 4.95
N TRP A 184 10.88 13.36 4.64
CA TRP A 184 11.93 13.19 5.64
C TRP A 184 11.85 14.26 6.74
N GLU A 185 11.86 15.54 6.37
CA GLU A 185 11.83 16.64 7.33
C GLU A 185 10.59 16.59 8.21
N LYS A 186 9.43 16.47 7.57
CA LYS A 186 8.13 16.60 8.20
C LYS A 186 7.73 15.37 8.99
N HIS A 187 8.04 14.17 8.50
CA HIS A 187 7.54 12.93 9.06
C HIS A 187 8.65 11.99 9.51
N GLY A 188 9.61 11.67 8.65
CA GLY A 188 10.68 10.71 8.96
C GLY A 188 11.54 11.12 10.16
N SER A 189 11.88 12.40 10.28
CA SER A 189 12.72 12.95 11.34
C SER A 189 12.14 12.78 12.76
N CYS A 190 10.84 12.47 12.87
CA CYS A 190 10.14 12.23 14.13
C CYS A 190 10.34 10.82 14.71
N ALA A 191 10.80 9.85 13.92
CA ALA A 191 10.89 8.46 14.37
C ALA A 191 12.15 7.71 13.90
N PHE A 192 12.99 8.35 13.08
CA PHE A 192 14.18 7.74 12.51
C PHE A 192 15.41 8.63 12.76
N ASP A 193 16.56 7.99 12.94
CA ASP A 193 17.82 8.69 13.19
C ASP A 193 18.38 9.32 11.91
N SER A 194 18.09 8.73 10.74
CA SER A 194 18.56 9.20 9.44
C SER A 194 17.54 9.02 8.31
N ALA A 195 17.64 9.87 7.28
CA ALA A 195 16.84 9.79 6.07
C ALA A 195 17.01 8.45 5.33
N GLN A 196 18.23 7.89 5.34
CA GLN A 196 18.49 6.59 4.71
C GLN A 196 17.70 5.46 5.39
N GLN A 197 17.64 5.42 6.72
CA GLN A 197 16.82 4.43 7.44
C GLN A 197 15.33 4.62 7.17
N TYR A 198 14.87 5.87 7.10
CA TYR A 198 13.50 6.22 6.79
C TYR A 198 13.07 5.71 5.40
N PHE A 199 13.79 6.10 4.35
CA PHE A 199 13.48 5.68 2.98
C PHE A 199 13.70 4.18 2.75
N ALA A 200 14.69 3.56 3.41
CA ALA A 200 14.87 2.12 3.36
C ALA A 200 13.66 1.38 3.96
N LYS A 201 13.07 1.89 5.05
CA LYS A 201 11.86 1.32 5.64
C LYS A 201 10.64 1.50 4.75
N GLU A 202 10.47 2.67 4.13
CA GLU A 202 9.44 2.90 3.11
C GLU A 202 9.54 1.87 1.97
N GLN A 203 10.75 1.69 1.42
CA GLN A 203 11.00 0.73 0.35
C GLN A 203 10.74 -0.72 0.77
N GLU A 204 11.14 -1.11 1.98
CA GLU A 204 10.87 -2.43 2.53
C GLU A 204 9.36 -2.71 2.60
N LEU A 205 8.59 -1.79 3.19
CA LEU A 205 7.15 -1.94 3.34
C LEU A 205 6.43 -1.92 1.98
N PHE A 206 6.86 -1.07 1.06
CA PHE A 206 6.32 -1.01 -0.30
C PHE A 206 6.57 -2.31 -1.08
N ASN A 207 7.80 -2.82 -1.06
CA ASN A 207 8.18 -4.05 -1.77
C ASN A 207 7.53 -5.32 -1.19
N ALA A 208 7.11 -5.29 0.08
CA ALA A 208 6.37 -6.38 0.70
C ALA A 208 4.91 -6.48 0.23
N LEU A 209 4.41 -5.50 -0.53
CA LEU A 209 3.04 -5.43 -1.00
C LEU A 209 2.93 -5.86 -2.46
N LYS A 210 1.93 -6.69 -2.74
CA LYS A 210 1.33 -6.78 -4.07
C LYS A 210 0.35 -5.62 -4.20
N LEU A 211 0.40 -4.91 -5.32
CA LEU A 211 -0.44 -3.73 -5.60
C LEU A 211 -1.12 -3.89 -6.98
N PRO A 212 -2.38 -3.45 -7.14
CA PRO A 212 -3.07 -3.57 -8.42
C PRO A 212 -2.48 -2.59 -9.43
N ASN A 213 -2.41 -3.00 -10.69
CA ASN A 213 -1.90 -2.18 -11.79
C ASN A 213 -2.99 -1.31 -12.47
N GLN A 214 -4.16 -1.21 -11.85
CA GLN A 214 -5.29 -0.44 -12.34
C GLN A 214 -5.96 0.33 -11.20
N LYS A 215 -6.69 1.38 -11.56
CA LYS A 215 -7.55 2.10 -10.61
C LYS A 215 -8.71 1.20 -10.21
N LEU A 216 -8.94 1.08 -8.91
CA LEU A 216 -10.08 0.37 -8.33
C LEU A 216 -10.90 1.36 -7.49
N SER A 217 -12.21 1.11 -7.34
CA SER A 217 -12.98 1.79 -6.32
C SER A 217 -12.45 1.41 -4.93
N ARG A 218 -12.81 2.17 -3.89
CA ARG A 218 -12.30 1.93 -2.53
C ARG A 218 -12.55 0.49 -2.05
N ASP A 219 -13.78 -0.01 -2.25
CA ASP A 219 -14.17 -1.30 -1.70
C ASP A 219 -13.53 -2.46 -2.49
N GLU A 220 -13.42 -2.32 -3.81
CA GLU A 220 -12.65 -3.23 -4.67
C GLU A 220 -11.15 -3.22 -4.31
N LEU A 221 -10.57 -2.04 -4.07
CA LEU A 221 -9.17 -1.90 -3.67
C LEU A 221 -8.91 -2.63 -2.35
N PHE A 222 -9.77 -2.45 -1.35
CA PHE A 222 -9.62 -3.13 -0.07
C PHE A 222 -9.77 -4.64 -0.19
N GLY A 223 -10.75 -5.11 -0.97
CA GLY A 223 -10.90 -6.53 -1.27
C GLY A 223 -9.67 -7.11 -1.96
N TRP A 224 -9.19 -6.45 -3.01
CA TRP A 224 -8.01 -6.85 -3.76
C TRP A 224 -6.76 -6.90 -2.88
N MET A 225 -6.53 -5.85 -2.08
CA MET A 225 -5.38 -5.77 -1.17
C MET A 225 -5.37 -6.93 -0.17
N LYS A 226 -6.52 -7.22 0.46
CA LYS A 226 -6.64 -8.31 1.44
C LYS A 226 -6.51 -9.69 0.82
N GLN A 227 -6.98 -9.86 -0.42
CA GLN A 227 -6.87 -11.11 -1.17
C GLN A 227 -5.41 -11.43 -1.53
N HIS A 228 -4.63 -10.43 -1.92
CA HIS A 228 -3.28 -10.62 -2.45
C HIS A 228 -2.16 -10.40 -1.42
N ASN A 229 -2.49 -9.83 -0.26
CA ASN A 229 -1.57 -9.56 0.84
C ASN A 229 -2.14 -10.18 2.13
N PRO A 230 -1.84 -11.47 2.43
CA PRO A 230 -2.40 -12.18 3.58
C PRO A 230 -2.19 -11.47 4.93
N GLN A 231 -1.09 -10.73 5.08
CA GLN A 231 -0.79 -9.92 6.26
C GLN A 231 -1.83 -8.80 6.51
N LEU A 232 -2.58 -8.38 5.49
CA LEU A 232 -3.61 -7.34 5.58
C LEU A 232 -5.02 -7.90 5.84
N LYS A 233 -5.20 -9.23 5.82
CA LYS A 233 -6.52 -9.90 5.78
C LYS A 233 -7.50 -9.37 6.84
N ASN A 234 -7.01 -9.19 8.07
CA ASN A 234 -7.82 -8.77 9.22
C ASN A 234 -7.67 -7.29 9.55
N ALA A 235 -6.90 -6.53 8.77
CA ALA A 235 -6.63 -5.13 9.03
C ALA A 235 -7.72 -4.23 8.44
N TYR A 236 -8.06 -3.17 9.15
CA TYR A 236 -8.78 -2.03 8.60
C TYR A 236 -7.81 -1.11 7.86
N LEU A 237 -8.04 -0.96 6.55
CA LEU A 237 -7.30 -0.06 5.67
C LEU A 237 -8.06 1.25 5.54
N ARG A 238 -7.36 2.35 5.26
CA ARG A 238 -7.99 3.64 4.93
C ARG A 238 -7.67 4.02 3.49
N ALA A 239 -8.54 4.82 2.89
CA ALA A 239 -8.28 5.43 1.59
C ALA A 239 -8.94 6.80 1.53
N SER A 240 -8.33 7.71 0.78
CA SER A 240 -8.88 9.03 0.49
C SER A 240 -8.40 9.50 -0.86
N ARG A 241 -9.32 9.97 -1.72
CA ARG A 241 -8.99 10.39 -3.10
C ARG A 241 -8.22 9.30 -3.85
N ASN A 242 -6.94 9.55 -4.17
CA ASN A 242 -6.07 8.63 -4.87
C ASN A 242 -5.09 7.91 -3.94
N GLU A 243 -5.34 7.93 -2.63
CA GLU A 243 -4.42 7.39 -1.63
C GLU A 243 -4.98 6.17 -0.92
N LEU A 244 -4.08 5.22 -0.64
CA LEU A 244 -4.28 4.04 0.20
C LEU A 244 -3.37 4.18 1.42
N PHE A 245 -3.91 3.87 2.60
CA PHE A 245 -3.18 3.92 3.85
C PHE A 245 -3.19 2.56 4.54
N ILE A 246 -2.00 2.11 4.94
CA ILE A 246 -1.77 0.87 5.69
C ILE A 246 -1.05 1.23 6.98
N CYS A 247 -1.53 0.73 8.12
CA CYS A 247 -1.00 1.09 9.43
C CYS A 247 -0.20 -0.04 10.06
N TYR A 248 0.87 0.32 10.74
CA TYR A 248 1.80 -0.59 11.39
C TYR A 248 2.04 -0.15 12.83
N ASP A 249 2.11 -1.10 13.76
CA ASP A 249 2.53 -0.83 15.12
C ASP A 249 4.04 -0.51 15.18
N LYS A 250 4.55 -0.20 16.38
CA LYS A 250 5.97 0.14 16.58
C LYS A 250 6.93 -1.03 16.33
N LYS A 251 6.41 -2.25 16.16
CA LYS A 251 7.14 -3.48 15.83
C LYS A 251 6.95 -3.88 14.35
N TRP A 252 6.45 -2.96 13.53
CA TRP A 252 6.18 -3.15 12.10
C TRP A 252 5.14 -4.25 11.80
N GLN A 253 4.30 -4.59 12.77
CA GLN A 253 3.18 -5.50 12.55
C GLN A 253 1.98 -4.71 12.01
N VAL A 254 1.30 -5.26 11.01
CA VAL A 254 0.09 -4.66 10.46
C VAL A 254 -0.94 -4.51 11.57
N MET A 255 -1.55 -3.33 11.67
CA MET A 255 -2.62 -3.02 12.61
C MET A 255 -3.78 -2.31 11.90
N ASN A 256 -4.92 -2.21 12.60
CA ASN A 256 -6.02 -1.39 12.13
C ASN A 256 -5.60 0.08 12.07
N CYS A 257 -5.85 0.73 10.95
CA CYS A 257 -5.76 2.17 10.91
C CYS A 257 -6.84 2.80 11.81
N GLN A 258 -6.47 3.78 12.62
CA GLN A 258 -7.43 4.47 13.49
C GLN A 258 -8.46 5.22 12.64
N SER A 259 -9.75 5.02 12.96
CA SER A 259 -10.83 5.86 12.45
C SER A 259 -10.76 7.22 13.14
N LYS A 260 -10.97 8.29 12.37
CA LYS A 260 -11.21 9.62 12.95
C LYS A 260 -12.52 9.62 13.74
#